data_AF-A0A523PXK6-F1
#
_entry.id   AF-A0A523PXK6-F1
#
_cell.length_a   1.000
_cell.length_b   1.000
_cell.length_c   1.000
_cell.angle_alpha   90.00
_cell.angle_beta   90.00
_cell.angle_gamma   90.00
#
_symmetry.space_group_name_H-M   'P 1'
#
loop_
_entity.id
_entity.type
_entity.pdbx_description
1 polymer ?
#
loop_
_entity_poly.entity_id
_entity_poly.type
_entity_poly.pdbx_seq_one_letter_code
_entity_poly.pdbx_strand_id
1 'polypeptide(L)'
;MIHLPILLIYRNKTYFKMNFKKMIAAIGIFLSGSSVYGQSEIDSTNTLQIKDIIVTANKREENIIKVSTSITSLSSKKIEDTRTWGLSGLTALVPNYNYQELGVSFQQIQSIRGIQVFSENPAVSTYIDDVNNLDILANGFAFTDIERIEVLRGPQGTYGLPNGANLIGRNRSNNFGLAGFGELSYQLTKEIKATGGLRYDYEKREATFNGFGDAMLYNGEITDFKPDQTASGDYSALSPKFSLSYTMNDFSNLYATYTRGFRAGGINASSLPEGIEQTYDPEYSNNYEIGYKTLLLDKKLSIAASAFLIEWKDLQFYNLVAPYTYARENVGDAQSMGLELEVSALPIKGLQIDGSFGACKFQSGSDL
;
A
#
# COMPACT_ATOMS: atom_id res chain seq x y z
N MET A 1 -2.61 -13.42 0.06
CA MET A 1 -2.05 -12.11 -0.40
C MET A 1 -2.93 -10.97 0.11
N ILE A 2 -2.47 -10.17 1.08
CA ILE A 2 -3.29 -9.13 1.75
C ILE A 2 -3.60 -8.00 0.76
N HIS A 3 -4.86 -7.58 0.66
CA HIS A 3 -5.22 -6.39 -0.12
C HIS A 3 -5.27 -5.18 0.80
N LEU A 4 -4.22 -4.36 0.76
CA LEU A 4 -4.07 -3.17 1.56
C LEU A 4 -4.09 -1.94 0.66
N PRO A 5 -4.38 -0.75 1.21
CA PRO A 5 -3.91 0.49 0.64
C PRO A 5 -2.40 0.39 0.33
N ILE A 6 -1.98 0.94 -0.81
CA ILE A 6 -0.58 0.88 -1.26
C ILE A 6 0.00 2.29 -1.37
N LEU A 7 1.21 2.44 -0.83
CA LEU A 7 2.08 3.57 -1.05
C LEU A 7 3.22 3.16 -2.00
N LEU A 8 3.31 3.77 -3.19
CA LEU A 8 4.40 3.58 -4.14
C LEU A 8 5.32 4.79 -4.10
N ILE A 9 6.62 4.56 -3.94
CA ILE A 9 7.64 5.61 -3.93
C ILE A 9 8.64 5.30 -5.03
N TYR A 10 8.79 6.22 -5.97
CA TYR A 10 9.73 6.12 -7.08
C TYR A 10 10.87 7.10 -6.84
N ARG A 11 12.10 6.61 -6.84
CA ARG A 11 13.31 7.44 -6.77
C ARG A 11 13.76 7.81 -8.18
N ASN A 12 14.41 8.96 -8.31
CA ASN A 12 15.04 9.32 -9.58
C ASN A 12 16.06 8.25 -9.96
N LYS A 13 15.91 7.66 -11.14
CA LYS A 13 16.88 6.73 -11.70
C LYS A 13 18.10 7.50 -12.23
N THR A 14 18.79 8.23 -11.37
CA THR A 14 20.16 8.68 -11.65
C THR A 14 21.10 7.49 -11.45
N TYR A 15 20.99 6.49 -12.33
CA TYR A 15 22.10 5.59 -12.54
C TYR A 15 23.26 6.49 -12.97
N PHE A 16 24.30 6.55 -12.17
CA PHE A 16 25.62 6.93 -12.64
C PHE A 16 25.98 5.90 -13.72
N LYS A 17 25.52 6.12 -14.96
CA LYS A 17 25.96 5.39 -16.15
C LYS A 17 27.39 5.84 -16.38
N MET A 18 28.30 5.30 -15.56
CA MET A 18 29.73 5.43 -15.75
C MET A 18 30.05 4.66 -17.01
N ASN A 19 30.04 5.38 -18.12
CA ASN A 19 30.28 4.83 -19.44
C ASN A 19 31.77 4.50 -19.51
N PHE A 20 32.14 3.26 -19.14
CA PHE A 20 33.53 2.80 -19.01
C PHE A 20 34.36 3.02 -20.31
N LYS A 21 33.68 3.18 -21.45
CA LYS A 21 34.28 3.52 -22.75
C LYS A 21 34.75 4.98 -22.87
N LYS A 22 34.20 5.92 -22.07
CA LYS A 22 34.58 7.34 -22.12
C LYS A 22 35.86 7.66 -21.33
N MET A 23 36.32 6.77 -20.44
CA MET A 23 37.57 6.99 -19.68
C MET A 23 38.83 6.62 -20.47
N ILE A 24 38.73 5.81 -21.53
CA ILE A 24 39.88 5.46 -22.40
C ILE A 24 40.09 6.50 -23.51
N ALA A 25 39.08 7.33 -23.82
CA ALA A 25 39.19 8.38 -24.83
C ALA A 25 39.78 9.71 -24.30
N ALA A 26 40.03 9.84 -22.99
CA ALA A 26 40.50 11.09 -22.38
C ALA A 26 42.04 11.24 -22.28
N ILE A 27 42.82 10.33 -22.91
CA ILE A 27 44.30 10.42 -22.96
C ILE A 27 44.83 10.73 -24.37
N GLY A 28 43.96 10.95 -25.37
CA GLY A 28 44.41 11.25 -26.73
C GLY A 28 43.73 12.46 -27.34
N ILE A 29 44.53 13.48 -27.63
CA ILE A 29 44.31 14.56 -28.61
C ILE A 29 43.75 15.88 -28.05
N PHE A 30 44.69 16.72 -27.60
CA PHE A 30 44.71 18.14 -27.93
C PHE A 30 44.86 18.30 -29.46
N LEU A 31 43.92 19.00 -30.13
CA LEU A 31 44.15 20.04 -31.15
C LEU A 31 42.94 20.22 -32.09
N SER A 32 42.49 21.49 -32.17
CA SER A 32 41.76 22.17 -33.25
C SER A 32 40.27 21.85 -33.50
N GLY A 33 39.45 22.92 -33.57
CA GLY A 33 38.21 22.90 -34.36
C GLY A 33 36.99 23.52 -33.67
N SER A 34 36.60 24.71 -34.13
CA SER A 34 35.51 25.56 -33.65
C SER A 34 34.08 24.99 -33.82
N SER A 35 33.20 25.44 -32.90
CA SER A 35 31.75 25.72 -33.07
C SER A 35 30.77 24.58 -33.38
N VAL A 36 29.72 24.44 -32.56
CA VAL A 36 28.33 24.89 -32.86
C VAL A 36 27.51 24.80 -31.56
N TYR A 37 26.98 25.94 -31.12
CA TYR A 37 25.89 26.02 -30.13
C TYR A 37 24.59 25.61 -30.83
N GLY A 38 23.98 24.51 -30.38
CA GLY A 38 22.59 24.16 -30.69
C GLY A 38 21.74 24.50 -29.48
N GLN A 39 21.20 25.71 -29.45
CA GLN A 39 20.21 26.14 -28.47
C GLN A 39 18.89 25.48 -28.88
N SER A 40 18.44 24.46 -28.14
CA SER A 40 17.09 23.93 -28.26
C SER A 40 16.11 25.03 -27.85
N GLU A 41 15.27 25.47 -28.79
CA GLU A 41 14.13 26.34 -28.52
C GLU A 41 13.29 25.73 -27.39
N ILE A 42 13.26 26.43 -26.25
CA ILE A 42 12.28 26.19 -25.21
C ILE A 42 11.00 26.81 -25.73
N ASP A 43 10.07 25.97 -26.15
CA ASP A 43 8.73 26.39 -26.57
C ASP A 43 8.04 27.13 -25.41
N SER A 44 8.03 28.45 -25.50
CA SER A 44 7.62 29.38 -24.46
C SER A 44 6.13 29.72 -24.54
N THR A 45 5.27 28.72 -24.68
CA THR A 45 3.88 28.82 -24.20
C THR A 45 3.81 28.24 -22.79
N ASN A 46 4.22 29.05 -21.82
CA ASN A 46 4.07 28.74 -20.39
C ASN A 46 2.59 28.95 -20.00
N THR A 47 1.70 28.13 -20.56
CA THR A 47 0.28 28.13 -20.27
C THR A 47 0.08 27.63 -18.84
N LEU A 48 -0.64 28.44 -18.04
CA LEU A 48 -1.09 28.10 -16.69
C LEU A 48 -2.06 26.91 -16.78
N GLN A 49 -1.52 25.70 -16.80
CA GLN A 49 -2.30 24.46 -16.88
C GLN A 49 -1.64 23.39 -16.02
N ILE A 50 -2.47 22.62 -15.32
CA ILE A 50 -2.06 21.39 -14.67
C ILE A 50 -1.64 20.42 -15.79
N LYS A 51 -0.40 19.95 -15.70
CA LYS A 51 0.15 18.98 -16.65
C LYS A 51 -0.54 17.64 -16.50
N ASP A 52 -0.63 16.89 -17.59
CA ASP A 52 -1.15 15.53 -17.54
C ASP A 52 -0.27 14.67 -16.63
N ILE A 53 -0.87 14.05 -15.63
CA ILE A 53 -0.19 13.19 -14.66
C ILE A 53 -0.40 11.75 -15.10
N ILE A 54 0.69 11.07 -15.39
CA ILE A 54 0.71 9.63 -15.67
C ILE A 54 1.06 8.91 -14.37
N VAL A 55 0.28 7.91 -14.01
CA VAL A 55 0.47 7.08 -12.82
C VAL A 55 0.58 5.62 -13.24
N THR A 56 1.25 4.79 -12.43
CA THR A 56 1.38 3.35 -12.70
C THR A 56 0.34 2.55 -11.90
N ALA A 57 -0.87 3.12 -11.77
CA ALA A 57 -1.98 2.46 -11.07
C ALA A 57 -2.36 1.15 -11.78
N ASN A 58 -2.60 0.07 -11.03
CA ASN A 58 -2.86 -1.28 -11.59
C ASN A 58 -1.71 -1.85 -12.47
N LYS A 59 -0.44 -1.45 -12.24
CA LYS A 59 0.75 -1.97 -12.94
C LYS A 59 0.84 -1.61 -14.44
N ARG A 60 0.15 -0.55 -14.87
CA ARG A 60 0.25 0.02 -16.22
C ARG A 60 0.25 1.53 -16.14
N GLU A 61 0.97 2.19 -17.03
CA GLU A 61 0.96 3.64 -17.15
C GLU A 61 -0.39 4.10 -17.72
N GLU A 62 -1.11 4.92 -16.95
CA GLU A 62 -2.40 5.49 -17.34
C GLU A 62 -2.51 6.93 -16.83
N ASN A 63 -3.24 7.79 -17.55
CA ASN A 63 -3.54 9.13 -17.08
C ASN A 63 -4.38 9.06 -15.80
N ILE A 64 -4.00 9.82 -14.77
CA ILE A 64 -4.62 9.79 -13.43
C ILE A 64 -6.14 10.02 -13.45
N ILE A 65 -6.66 10.79 -14.42
CA ILE A 65 -8.09 11.05 -14.60
C ILE A 65 -8.82 9.78 -15.05
N LYS A 66 -8.19 8.96 -15.90
CA LYS A 66 -8.77 7.71 -16.43
C LYS A 66 -8.67 6.54 -15.46
N VAL A 67 -7.79 6.62 -14.47
CA VAL A 67 -7.63 5.59 -13.44
C VAL A 67 -8.88 5.48 -12.56
N SER A 68 -9.47 4.29 -12.55
CA SER A 68 -10.70 3.94 -11.83
C SER A 68 -10.42 3.52 -10.37
N THR A 69 -9.59 4.26 -9.65
CA THR A 69 -9.36 4.11 -8.20
C THR A 69 -8.98 5.47 -7.60
N SER A 70 -9.32 5.67 -6.32
CA SER A 70 -8.85 6.83 -5.55
C SER A 70 -7.35 6.74 -5.36
N ILE A 71 -6.65 7.71 -5.94
CA ILE A 71 -5.19 7.80 -5.98
C ILE A 71 -4.79 9.25 -5.81
N THR A 72 -3.78 9.51 -4.98
CA THR A 72 -3.07 10.80 -4.94
C THR A 72 -1.68 10.59 -5.52
N SER A 73 -1.24 11.52 -6.37
CA SER A 73 0.10 11.50 -6.95
C SER A 73 0.84 12.78 -6.58
N LEU A 74 1.99 12.64 -5.93
CA LEU A 74 2.86 13.73 -5.53
C LEU A 74 4.11 13.71 -6.41
N SER A 75 4.29 14.74 -7.24
CA SER A 75 5.52 14.92 -8.03
C SER A 75 6.71 15.31 -7.15
N SER A 76 7.94 15.02 -7.61
CA SER A 76 9.20 15.50 -7.01
C SER A 76 9.14 16.97 -6.59
N LYS A 77 8.75 17.86 -7.50
CA LYS A 77 8.60 19.30 -7.23
C LYS A 77 7.65 19.60 -6.07
N LYS A 78 6.51 18.91 -6.00
CA LYS A 78 5.52 19.09 -4.92
C LYS A 78 6.13 18.69 -3.58
N ILE A 79 6.82 17.55 -3.53
CA ILE A 79 7.51 17.03 -2.33
C ILE A 79 8.59 18.03 -1.83
N GLU A 80 9.35 18.62 -2.75
CA GLU A 80 10.35 19.65 -2.45
C GLU A 80 9.71 20.96 -1.96
N ASP A 81 8.73 21.49 -2.70
CA ASP A 81 8.06 22.76 -2.40
C ASP A 81 7.32 22.70 -1.05
N THR A 82 6.77 21.53 -0.67
CA THR A 82 6.09 21.31 0.62
C THR A 82 7.02 20.85 1.74
N ARG A 83 8.33 20.71 1.47
CA ARG A 83 9.34 20.21 2.44
C ARG A 83 8.93 18.89 3.08
N THR A 84 8.33 18.01 2.29
CA THR A 84 7.89 16.70 2.76
C THR A 84 9.09 15.76 2.77
N TRP A 85 9.77 15.67 3.92
CA TRP A 85 11.01 14.88 4.06
C TRP A 85 10.80 13.44 4.50
N GLY A 86 9.56 12.99 4.68
CA GLY A 86 9.27 11.63 5.10
C GLY A 86 7.76 11.37 5.19
N LEU A 87 7.42 10.15 5.60
CA LEU A 87 6.06 9.63 5.66
C LEU A 87 5.12 10.46 6.54
N SER A 88 5.63 11.12 7.59
CA SER A 88 4.83 12.00 8.46
C SER A 88 4.26 13.21 7.72
N GLY A 89 5.02 13.77 6.77
CA GLY A 89 4.59 14.94 6.01
C GLY A 89 3.49 14.66 4.99
N LEU A 90 3.23 13.37 4.68
CA LEU A 90 2.12 12.99 3.81
C LEU A 90 0.75 13.27 4.46
N THR A 91 0.67 13.38 5.79
CA THR A 91 -0.59 13.70 6.51
C THR A 91 -1.20 15.03 6.11
N ALA A 92 -0.38 16.00 5.68
CA ALA A 92 -0.84 17.30 5.21
C ALA A 92 -1.29 17.30 3.74
N LEU A 93 -0.90 16.27 2.96
CA LEU A 93 -1.06 16.25 1.51
C LEU A 93 -2.01 15.17 1.01
N VAL A 94 -2.18 14.09 1.77
CA VAL A 94 -2.95 12.92 1.37
C VAL A 94 -4.20 12.81 2.27
N PRO A 95 -5.41 12.92 1.71
CA PRO A 95 -6.63 12.84 2.51
C PRO A 95 -6.77 11.47 3.19
N ASN A 96 -7.28 11.49 4.43
CA ASN A 96 -7.47 10.32 5.30
C ASN A 96 -6.20 9.47 5.54
N TYR A 97 -4.99 9.99 5.25
CA TYR A 97 -3.74 9.38 5.66
C TYR A 97 -3.36 9.90 7.05
N ASN A 98 -3.22 9.01 8.02
CA ASN A 98 -2.65 9.33 9.33
C ASN A 98 -1.32 8.64 9.50
N TYR A 99 -0.46 9.31 10.26
CA TYR A 99 0.84 8.83 10.64
C TYR A 99 1.04 9.13 12.12
N GLN A 100 1.42 8.11 12.89
CA GLN A 100 1.69 8.22 14.31
C GLN A 100 3.07 7.64 14.62
N GLU A 101 3.93 8.42 15.28
CA GLU A 101 5.22 7.95 15.80
C GLU A 101 5.05 7.54 17.27
N LEU A 102 5.44 6.32 17.62
CA LEU A 102 5.27 5.77 18.97
C LEU A 102 6.43 6.10 19.92
N GLY A 103 7.24 7.11 19.60
CA GLY A 103 8.36 7.55 20.44
C GLY A 103 9.63 6.71 20.33
N VAL A 104 9.65 5.69 19.46
CA VAL A 104 10.87 5.04 18.96
C VAL A 104 10.93 5.23 17.45
N SER A 105 12.09 5.66 16.93
CA SER A 105 12.27 6.22 15.57
C SER A 105 12.04 5.24 14.39
N PHE A 106 11.43 4.09 14.66
CA PHE A 106 11.21 2.97 13.76
C PHE A 106 9.93 2.17 14.11
N GLN A 107 9.11 2.60 15.08
CA GLN A 107 7.73 2.10 15.20
C GLN A 107 6.77 3.22 14.85
N GLN A 108 6.30 3.15 13.61
CA GLN A 108 5.41 4.14 13.02
C GLN A 108 4.13 3.42 12.62
N ILE A 109 3.00 3.98 12.99
CA ILE A 109 1.70 3.47 12.54
C ILE A 109 1.18 4.37 11.43
N GLN A 110 0.98 3.77 10.26
CA GLN A 110 0.30 4.39 9.14
C GLN A 110 -1.15 3.90 9.11
N SER A 111 -2.09 4.81 8.87
CA SER A 111 -3.46 4.44 8.54
C SER A 111 -3.94 5.22 7.34
N ILE A 112 -4.76 4.56 6.52
CA ILE A 112 -5.49 5.20 5.42
C ILE A 112 -6.95 4.87 5.65
N ARG A 113 -7.85 5.87 5.53
CA ARG A 113 -9.30 5.70 5.72
C ARG A 113 -9.70 5.12 7.09
N GLY A 114 -8.93 5.48 8.12
CA GLY A 114 -9.14 5.03 9.49
C GLY A 114 -8.68 3.59 9.76
N ILE A 115 -8.08 2.91 8.77
CA ILE A 115 -7.60 1.53 8.92
C ILE A 115 -6.24 1.55 9.62
N GLN A 116 -6.23 1.23 10.91
CA GLN A 116 -5.02 1.19 11.73
C GLN A 116 -4.85 -0.20 12.35
N VAL A 117 -3.62 -0.68 12.44
CA VAL A 117 -3.25 -1.91 13.15
C VAL A 117 -2.06 -1.63 14.07
N PHE A 118 -2.13 -2.18 15.28
CA PHE A 118 -1.05 -2.09 16.30
C PHE A 118 -0.20 -3.38 16.30
N SER A 119 0.09 -3.93 15.12
CA SER A 119 0.71 -5.27 14.94
C SER A 119 1.93 -5.19 14.02
N GLU A 120 2.78 -6.23 14.02
CA GLU A 120 3.95 -6.38 13.13
C GLU A 120 3.60 -6.33 11.63
N ASN A 121 2.33 -6.60 11.28
CA ASN A 121 1.82 -6.46 9.91
C ASN A 121 1.20 -5.07 9.71
N PRO A 122 1.73 -4.22 8.82
CA PRO A 122 1.23 -2.86 8.63
C PRO A 122 -0.14 -2.84 7.92
N ALA A 123 -0.99 -1.85 8.25
CA ALA A 123 -2.28 -1.61 7.60
C ALA A 123 -2.14 -0.98 6.19
N VAL A 124 -0.95 -0.48 5.86
CA VAL A 124 -0.61 0.13 4.57
C VAL A 124 0.66 -0.55 4.05
N SER A 125 0.64 -1.05 2.81
CA SER A 125 1.83 -1.62 2.17
C SER A 125 2.63 -0.55 1.47
N THR A 126 3.93 -0.45 1.76
CA THR A 126 4.82 0.54 1.14
C THR A 126 5.78 -0.13 0.16
N TYR A 127 5.96 0.44 -1.03
CA TYR A 127 6.91 -0.01 -2.05
C TYR A 127 7.86 1.12 -2.39
N ILE A 128 9.14 0.79 -2.54
CA ILE A 128 10.18 1.69 -3.02
C ILE A 128 10.75 1.07 -4.28
N ASP A 129 10.66 1.78 -5.41
CA ASP A 129 11.12 1.31 -6.73
C ASP A 129 10.56 -0.08 -7.10
N ASP A 130 9.25 -0.27 -6.88
CA ASP A 130 8.48 -1.52 -7.08
C ASP A 130 8.90 -2.70 -6.16
N VAL A 131 9.78 -2.47 -5.17
CA VAL A 131 10.17 -3.44 -4.14
C VAL A 131 9.38 -3.18 -2.86
N ASN A 132 8.71 -4.21 -2.33
CA ASN A 132 7.94 -4.09 -1.09
C ASN A 132 8.87 -3.86 0.11
N ASN A 133 8.60 -2.79 0.88
CA ASN A 133 9.25 -2.48 2.13
C ASN A 133 8.37 -3.02 3.28
N LEU A 134 8.68 -4.25 3.71
CA LEU A 134 7.94 -4.97 4.76
C LEU A 134 8.43 -4.68 6.17
N ASP A 135 9.57 -4.01 6.30
CA ASP A 135 10.19 -3.79 7.60
C ASP A 135 9.57 -2.55 8.26
N ILE A 136 8.73 -2.77 9.27
CA ILE A 136 8.14 -1.70 10.06
C ILE A 136 9.23 -0.81 10.67
N LEU A 137 10.42 -1.38 10.94
CA LEU A 137 11.58 -0.71 11.52
C LEU A 137 12.37 0.12 10.49
N ALA A 138 12.14 -0.11 9.19
CA ALA A 138 12.82 0.62 8.13
C ALA A 138 12.06 1.86 7.64
N ASN A 139 10.86 2.15 8.17
CA ASN A 139 10.01 3.26 7.71
C ASN A 139 10.50 4.67 8.15
N GLY A 140 11.58 4.76 8.91
CA GLY A 140 12.27 6.03 9.24
C GLY A 140 13.09 6.66 8.11
N PHE A 141 12.88 6.26 6.85
CA PHE A 141 13.67 6.77 5.73
C PHE A 141 13.25 8.19 5.36
N ALA A 142 14.23 9.07 5.19
CA ALA A 142 14.00 10.37 4.61
C ALA A 142 13.70 10.25 3.11
N PHE A 143 12.78 11.07 2.61
CA PHE A 143 12.54 11.24 1.19
C PHE A 143 13.74 11.96 0.56
N THR A 144 14.69 11.18 0.07
CA THR A 144 15.85 11.65 -0.68
C THR A 144 15.73 11.20 -2.14
N ASP A 145 15.90 12.15 -3.06
CA ASP A 145 15.90 11.92 -4.51
C ASP A 145 14.61 11.23 -5.03
N ILE A 146 13.45 11.71 -4.60
CA ILE A 146 12.14 11.17 -5.00
C ILE A 146 11.70 11.77 -6.33
N GLU A 147 11.37 10.90 -7.29
CA GLU A 147 10.76 11.26 -8.58
C GLU A 147 9.26 11.55 -8.39
N ARG A 148 8.54 10.62 -7.75
CA ARG A 148 7.12 10.78 -7.40
C ARG A 148 6.68 9.77 -6.34
N ILE A 149 5.57 10.09 -5.67
CA ILE A 149 4.88 9.20 -4.73
C ILE A 149 3.45 9.02 -5.21
N GLU A 150 2.98 7.78 -5.30
CA GLU A 150 1.59 7.45 -5.62
C GLU A 150 0.96 6.74 -4.40
N VAL A 151 -0.16 7.27 -3.90
CA VAL A 151 -0.91 6.68 -2.78
C VAL A 151 -2.24 6.16 -3.29
N LEU A 152 -2.39 4.83 -3.34
CA LEU A 152 -3.61 4.14 -3.71
C LEU A 152 -4.38 3.79 -2.43
N ARG A 153 -5.59 4.36 -2.28
CA ARG A 153 -6.37 4.26 -1.03
C ARG A 153 -7.35 3.08 -0.98
N GLY A 154 -7.51 2.37 -2.09
CA GLY A 154 -8.30 1.14 -2.17
C GLY A 154 -7.46 -0.13 -1.93
N PRO A 155 -8.11 -1.29 -1.74
CA PRO A 155 -7.44 -2.59 -1.64
C PRO A 155 -6.70 -2.90 -2.95
N GLN A 156 -5.38 -3.00 -2.90
CA GLN A 156 -4.56 -3.39 -4.04
C GLN A 156 -3.88 -4.72 -3.76
N GLY A 157 -3.71 -5.56 -4.79
CA GLY A 157 -3.00 -6.84 -4.65
C GLY A 157 -1.52 -6.63 -4.37
N THR A 158 -1.06 -7.11 -3.22
CA THR A 158 0.34 -6.96 -2.74
C THR A 158 1.30 -7.91 -3.48
N TYR A 159 2.46 -7.45 -3.96
CA TYR A 159 3.52 -8.31 -4.51
C TYR A 159 4.09 -9.22 -3.41
N GLY A 160 4.40 -10.47 -3.75
CA GLY A 160 4.81 -11.51 -2.80
C GLY A 160 6.01 -11.15 -1.91
N LEU A 161 6.11 -11.84 -0.78
CA LEU A 161 7.12 -11.61 0.27
C LEU A 161 8.49 -12.19 -0.13
N PRO A 162 9.63 -11.51 0.13
CA PRO A 162 10.96 -12.13 0.13
C PRO A 162 11.17 -13.00 1.38
N ASN A 163 11.92 -14.09 1.23
CA ASN A 163 12.32 -15.00 2.31
C ASN A 163 13.38 -14.38 3.23
N GLY A 164 13.25 -14.60 4.56
CA GLY A 164 14.40 -14.61 5.48
C GLY A 164 14.41 -13.60 6.64
N ALA A 165 13.49 -13.74 7.61
CA ALA A 165 13.65 -13.16 8.95
C ALA A 165 14.05 -14.26 9.95
N ASN A 166 15.07 -14.02 10.78
CA ASN A 166 15.60 -15.00 11.75
C ASN A 166 15.28 -14.59 13.20
N LEU A 167 14.52 -15.44 13.88
CA LEU A 167 14.43 -15.56 15.33
C LEU A 167 14.93 -16.97 15.69
N ILE A 168 15.77 -17.13 16.72
CA ILE A 168 16.24 -18.45 17.16
C ILE A 168 15.13 -19.08 18.00
N GLY A 169 14.22 -19.79 17.33
CA GLY A 169 13.29 -20.75 17.91
C GLY A 169 13.50 -22.12 17.27
N ARG A 170 13.22 -23.22 17.99
CA ARG A 170 13.17 -24.58 17.41
C ARG A 170 11.85 -24.87 16.69
N ASN A 171 11.03 -23.84 16.48
CA ASN A 171 9.78 -23.95 15.75
C ASN A 171 10.07 -24.27 14.28
N ARG A 172 9.45 -25.33 13.77
CA ARG A 172 9.50 -25.69 12.36
C ARG A 172 8.19 -25.28 11.72
N SER A 173 8.24 -24.43 10.71
CA SER A 173 7.07 -24.11 9.90
C SER A 173 7.26 -24.63 8.48
N ASN A 174 6.21 -25.24 7.95
CA ASN A 174 6.14 -25.69 6.57
C ASN A 174 4.88 -25.10 5.93
N ASN A 175 5.05 -24.13 5.05
CA ASN A 175 3.96 -23.40 4.42
C ASN A 175 4.03 -23.59 2.91
N PHE A 176 2.90 -23.92 2.30
CA PHE A 176 2.73 -24.02 0.86
C PHE A 176 1.62 -23.08 0.41
N GLY A 177 1.88 -22.27 -0.62
CA GLY A 177 0.90 -21.35 -1.18
C GLY A 177 0.86 -21.46 -2.69
N LEU A 178 -0.34 -21.54 -3.25
CA LEU A 178 -0.59 -21.48 -4.68
C LEU A 178 -1.68 -20.45 -4.96
N ALA A 179 -1.49 -19.66 -6.02
CA ALA A 179 -2.51 -18.73 -6.45
C ALA A 179 -2.62 -18.62 -7.97
N GLY A 180 -3.86 -18.50 -8.45
CA GLY A 180 -4.19 -18.23 -9.85
C GLY A 180 -5.00 -16.95 -9.95
N PHE A 181 -4.74 -16.13 -10.97
CA PHE A 181 -5.48 -14.88 -11.17
C PHE A 181 -5.63 -14.53 -12.65
N GLY A 182 -6.66 -13.75 -12.95
CA GLY A 182 -6.88 -13.14 -14.26
C GLY A 182 -7.66 -11.84 -14.13
N GLU A 183 -7.36 -10.89 -15.01
CA GLU A 183 -8.08 -9.63 -15.11
C GLU A 183 -8.31 -9.29 -16.58
N LEU A 184 -9.52 -8.87 -16.90
CA LEU A 184 -9.94 -8.46 -18.23
C LEU A 184 -10.56 -7.07 -18.14
N SER A 185 -10.03 -6.15 -18.95
CA SER A 185 -10.67 -4.86 -19.21
C SER A 185 -11.24 -4.84 -20.63
N TYR A 186 -12.47 -4.39 -20.76
CA TYR A 186 -13.16 -4.27 -22.04
C TYR A 186 -13.82 -2.90 -22.18
N GLN A 187 -13.66 -2.30 -23.35
CA GLN A 187 -14.24 -1.01 -23.70
C GLN A 187 -15.65 -1.27 -24.26
N LEU A 188 -16.68 -1.14 -23.42
CA LEU A 188 -18.08 -1.42 -23.76
C LEU A 188 -18.63 -0.41 -24.78
N THR A 189 -18.31 0.86 -24.59
CA THR A 189 -18.57 1.98 -25.53
C THR A 189 -17.33 2.87 -25.60
N LYS A 190 -17.30 3.93 -26.40
CA LYS A 190 -16.14 4.84 -26.43
C LYS A 190 -15.88 5.53 -25.08
N GLU A 191 -16.89 5.61 -24.23
CA GLU A 191 -16.92 6.31 -22.95
C GLU A 191 -16.86 5.35 -21.76
N ILE A 192 -17.35 4.11 -21.91
CA ILE A 192 -17.49 3.15 -20.80
C ILE A 192 -16.47 2.02 -20.91
N LYS A 193 -15.63 1.87 -19.87
CA LYS A 193 -14.68 0.77 -19.69
C LYS A 193 -15.12 -0.06 -18.49
N ALA A 194 -15.28 -1.36 -18.68
CA ALA A 194 -15.52 -2.31 -17.61
C ALA A 194 -14.26 -3.16 -17.38
N THR A 195 -13.94 -3.46 -16.12
CA THR A 195 -12.87 -4.36 -15.73
C THR A 195 -13.40 -5.38 -14.75
N GLY A 196 -13.18 -6.66 -15.06
CA GLY A 196 -13.48 -7.78 -14.19
C GLY A 196 -12.21 -8.56 -13.89
N GLY A 197 -12.01 -8.92 -12.63
CA GLY A 197 -10.87 -9.71 -12.20
C GLY A 197 -11.29 -10.76 -11.19
N LEU A 198 -10.57 -11.88 -11.18
CA LEU A 198 -10.75 -12.95 -10.22
C LEU A 198 -9.40 -13.51 -9.82
N ARG A 199 -9.23 -13.76 -8.54
CA ARG A 199 -8.07 -14.44 -7.98
C ARG A 199 -8.52 -15.51 -7.00
N TYR A 200 -7.90 -16.68 -7.10
CA TYR A 200 -8.04 -17.75 -6.12
C TYR A 200 -6.69 -18.02 -5.47
N ASP A 201 -6.65 -18.01 -4.15
CA ASP A 201 -5.49 -18.36 -3.35
C ASP A 201 -5.81 -19.62 -2.53
N TYR A 202 -4.85 -20.53 -2.44
CA TYR A 202 -4.84 -21.66 -1.53
C TYR A 202 -3.51 -21.64 -0.75
N GLU A 203 -3.60 -21.70 0.57
CA GLU A 203 -2.47 -21.71 1.48
C GLU A 203 -2.63 -22.85 2.49
N LYS A 204 -1.66 -23.75 2.54
CA LYS A 204 -1.51 -24.73 3.61
C LYS A 204 -0.41 -24.27 4.54
N ARG A 205 -0.68 -24.23 5.83
CA ARG A 205 0.28 -23.85 6.87
C ARG A 205 0.39 -24.96 7.89
N GLU A 206 1.61 -25.27 8.26
CA GLU A 206 1.93 -26.20 9.34
C GLU A 206 3.00 -25.54 10.21
N ALA A 207 2.81 -25.62 11.53
CA ALA A 207 3.79 -25.16 12.48
C ALA A 207 3.90 -26.17 13.61
N THR A 208 5.11 -26.70 13.78
CA THR A 208 5.53 -27.46 14.95
C THR A 208 6.27 -26.50 15.88
N PHE A 209 5.79 -26.35 17.10
CA PHE A 209 6.44 -25.55 18.12
C PHE A 209 6.74 -26.42 19.34
N ASN A 210 7.88 -26.17 19.96
CA ASN A 210 8.22 -26.81 21.22
C ASN A 210 7.63 -25.98 22.37
N GLY A 211 7.07 -26.62 23.39
CA GLY A 211 6.64 -25.93 24.61
C GLY A 211 7.81 -25.42 25.46
N PHE A 212 8.97 -25.11 24.86
CA PHE A 212 10.17 -24.63 25.55
C PHE A 212 9.99 -23.21 26.10
N GLY A 213 8.99 -22.46 25.61
CA GLY A 213 8.51 -21.25 26.25
C GLY A 213 7.94 -21.48 27.67
N ASP A 214 7.64 -22.72 28.04
CA ASP A 214 7.09 -23.12 29.34
C ASP A 214 8.10 -23.80 30.27
N ALA A 215 9.39 -23.88 29.88
CA ALA A 215 10.44 -24.37 30.77
C ALA A 215 10.65 -23.37 31.92
N MET A 216 9.98 -23.58 33.04
CA MET A 216 10.22 -22.80 34.25
C MET A 216 11.51 -23.29 34.91
N LEU A 217 12.44 -22.37 35.13
CA LEU A 217 13.56 -22.59 36.04
C LEU A 217 13.04 -22.39 37.46
N TYR A 218 12.82 -23.49 38.19
CA TYR A 218 12.47 -23.46 39.60
C TYR A 218 13.59 -24.14 40.39
N ASN A 219 14.26 -23.39 41.28
CA ASN A 219 15.39 -23.87 42.08
C ASN A 219 16.55 -24.51 41.30
N GLY A 220 16.80 -24.08 40.06
CA GLY A 220 17.91 -24.58 39.23
C GLY A 220 17.60 -25.87 38.46
N GLU A 221 16.37 -26.38 38.55
CA GLU A 221 15.88 -27.50 37.73
C GLU A 221 14.91 -26.99 36.66
N ILE A 222 15.00 -27.58 35.46
CA ILE A 222 14.06 -27.35 34.35
C ILE A 222 12.90 -28.31 34.57
N THR A 223 11.72 -27.79 34.93
CA THR A 223 10.63 -28.65 35.45
C THR A 223 9.52 -28.99 34.47
N ASP A 224 9.55 -28.54 33.21
CA ASP A 224 8.51 -28.92 32.24
C ASP A 224 9.07 -29.03 30.81
N PHE A 225 9.05 -30.25 30.26
CA PHE A 225 9.30 -30.52 28.85
C PHE A 225 7.97 -30.91 28.21
N LYS A 226 7.20 -29.94 27.73
CA LYS A 226 6.03 -30.23 26.91
C LYS A 226 6.48 -30.79 25.55
N PRO A 227 5.84 -31.86 25.06
CA PRO A 227 6.16 -32.42 23.75
C PRO A 227 5.88 -31.40 22.64
N ASP A 228 6.57 -31.58 21.50
CA ASP A 228 6.32 -30.76 20.31
C ASP A 228 4.84 -30.85 19.92
N GLN A 229 4.21 -29.69 19.76
CA GLN A 229 2.85 -29.60 19.25
C GLN A 229 2.90 -29.15 17.80
N THR A 230 2.17 -29.86 16.95
CA THR A 230 2.01 -29.49 15.54
C THR A 230 0.58 -29.06 15.31
N ALA A 231 0.41 -27.83 14.84
CA ALA A 231 -0.85 -27.34 14.32
C ALA A 231 -0.75 -27.20 12.80
N SER A 232 -1.87 -27.37 12.12
CA SER A 232 -1.98 -27.22 10.68
C SER A 232 -3.29 -26.56 10.32
N GLY A 233 -3.29 -25.74 9.26
CA GLY A 233 -4.48 -25.11 8.71
C GLY A 233 -4.41 -25.03 7.20
N ASP A 234 -5.56 -25.25 6.55
CA ASP A 234 -5.76 -25.07 5.13
C ASP A 234 -6.68 -23.88 4.91
N TYR A 235 -6.23 -22.90 4.13
CA TYR A 235 -6.93 -21.65 3.89
C TYR A 235 -7.11 -21.45 2.39
N SER A 236 -8.32 -21.10 1.98
CA SER A 236 -8.55 -20.72 0.58
C SER A 236 -9.42 -19.48 0.51
N ALA A 237 -9.20 -18.66 -0.51
CA ALA A 237 -9.93 -17.42 -0.70
C ALA A 237 -10.16 -17.13 -2.18
N LEU A 238 -11.36 -16.63 -2.47
CA LEU A 238 -11.73 -16.09 -3.77
C LEU A 238 -11.88 -14.57 -3.67
N SER A 239 -11.05 -13.86 -4.43
CA SER A 239 -10.97 -12.40 -4.47
C SER A 239 -11.46 -11.86 -5.82
N PRO A 240 -12.76 -11.57 -5.97
CA PRO A 240 -13.30 -10.86 -7.12
C PRO A 240 -12.95 -9.35 -7.11
N LYS A 241 -12.86 -8.78 -8.31
CA LYS A 241 -12.72 -7.35 -8.58
C LYS A 241 -13.66 -6.96 -9.72
N PHE A 242 -14.42 -5.89 -9.52
CA PHE A 242 -15.22 -5.25 -10.56
C PHE A 242 -14.95 -3.75 -10.56
N SER A 243 -14.77 -3.17 -11.74
CA SER A 243 -14.61 -1.74 -11.92
C SER A 243 -15.34 -1.29 -13.17
N LEU A 244 -16.06 -0.18 -13.06
CA LEU A 244 -16.70 0.50 -14.16
C LEU A 244 -16.20 1.94 -14.20
N SER A 245 -15.74 2.38 -15.36
CA SER A 245 -15.31 3.76 -15.59
C SER A 245 -16.14 4.36 -16.72
N TYR A 246 -16.61 5.58 -16.52
CA TYR A 246 -17.34 6.39 -17.48
C TYR A 246 -16.57 7.70 -17.72
N THR A 247 -15.81 7.72 -18.81
CA THR A 247 -15.10 8.90 -19.31
C THR A 247 -16.11 9.82 -19.99
N MET A 248 -16.60 10.82 -19.26
CA MET A 248 -17.60 11.77 -19.75
C MET A 248 -17.06 12.64 -20.88
N ASN A 249 -15.77 12.98 -20.80
CA ASN A 249 -14.98 13.70 -21.79
C ASN A 249 -13.49 13.53 -21.43
N ASP A 250 -12.58 14.19 -22.16
CA ASP A 250 -11.13 14.07 -21.94
C ASP A 250 -10.65 14.62 -20.58
N PHE A 251 -11.50 15.34 -19.85
CA PHE A 251 -11.18 16.00 -18.60
C PHE A 251 -11.93 15.46 -17.40
N SER A 252 -12.98 14.65 -17.59
CA SER A 252 -13.88 14.19 -16.53
C SER A 252 -14.14 12.69 -16.61
N ASN A 253 -14.02 12.01 -15.47
CA ASN A 253 -14.26 10.58 -15.35
C ASN A 253 -15.01 10.28 -14.05
N LEU A 254 -16.06 9.48 -14.16
CA LEU A 254 -16.78 8.88 -13.03
C LEU A 254 -16.45 7.39 -12.99
N TYR A 255 -16.21 6.83 -11.82
CA TYR A 255 -15.95 5.41 -11.69
C TYR A 255 -16.62 4.82 -10.45
N ALA A 256 -16.86 3.52 -10.51
CA ALA A 256 -17.27 2.71 -9.38
C ALA A 256 -16.44 1.44 -9.33
N THR A 257 -16.06 0.99 -8.13
CA THR A 257 -15.32 -0.25 -7.92
C THR A 257 -15.87 -1.06 -6.77
N TYR A 258 -15.74 -2.38 -6.93
CA TYR A 258 -15.87 -3.35 -5.87
C TYR A 258 -14.63 -4.25 -5.89
N THR A 259 -14.03 -4.51 -4.74
CA THR A 259 -12.91 -5.45 -4.61
C THR A 259 -13.01 -6.19 -3.28
N ARG A 260 -12.82 -7.51 -3.33
CA ARG A 260 -12.71 -8.34 -2.12
C ARG A 260 -11.26 -8.75 -1.88
N GLY A 261 -10.71 -8.28 -0.77
CA GLY A 261 -9.44 -8.74 -0.21
C GLY A 261 -9.61 -9.87 0.80
N PHE A 262 -8.51 -10.55 1.09
CA PHE A 262 -8.42 -11.46 2.23
C PHE A 262 -7.01 -11.42 2.86
N ARG A 263 -6.95 -11.71 4.16
CA ARG A 263 -5.74 -12.08 4.88
C ARG A 263 -5.90 -13.53 5.30
N ALA A 264 -4.97 -14.39 4.89
CA ALA A 264 -5.03 -15.81 5.23
C ALA A 264 -5.09 -15.99 6.75
N GLY A 265 -5.75 -17.06 7.18
CA GLY A 265 -5.66 -17.53 8.55
C GLY A 265 -4.25 -18.02 8.86
N GLY A 266 -4.05 -18.51 10.07
CA GLY A 266 -2.76 -19.02 10.44
C GLY A 266 -2.73 -19.68 11.80
N ILE A 267 -1.50 -19.87 12.27
CA ILE A 267 -1.20 -20.58 13.50
C ILE A 267 -0.47 -19.59 14.41
N ASN A 268 -0.87 -19.53 15.68
CA ASN A 268 -0.17 -18.76 16.69
C ASN A 268 1.24 -19.31 16.92
N ALA A 269 2.23 -18.41 17.06
CA ALA A 269 3.64 -18.78 17.08
C ALA A 269 4.11 -19.38 18.42
N SER A 270 3.31 -19.23 19.47
CA SER A 270 3.55 -19.75 20.81
C SER A 270 2.49 -20.80 21.17
N SER A 271 2.83 -21.76 22.02
CA SER A 271 1.83 -22.66 22.61
C SER A 271 0.81 -21.85 23.39
N LEU A 272 -0.47 -22.05 23.10
CA LEU A 272 -1.55 -21.39 23.82
C LEU A 272 -2.07 -22.26 24.96
N PRO A 273 -2.68 -21.66 26.00
CA PRO A 273 -3.34 -22.40 27.07
C PRO A 273 -4.47 -23.30 26.54
N GLU A 274 -4.83 -24.31 27.32
CA GLU A 274 -5.97 -25.18 27.02
C GLU A 274 -7.27 -24.34 26.91
N GLY A 275 -8.06 -24.62 25.87
CA GLY A 275 -9.31 -23.90 25.58
C GLY A 275 -9.18 -22.69 24.65
N ILE A 276 -7.96 -22.29 24.27
CA ILE A 276 -7.71 -21.27 23.24
C ILE A 276 -7.31 -21.95 21.94
N GLU A 277 -7.91 -21.55 20.81
CA GLU A 277 -7.57 -22.14 19.52
C GLU A 277 -6.15 -21.75 19.08
N GLN A 278 -5.35 -22.77 18.75
CA GLN A 278 -3.99 -22.55 18.24
C GLN A 278 -3.98 -21.91 16.84
N THR A 279 -5.09 -22.03 16.11
CA THR A 279 -5.31 -21.46 14.78
C THR A 279 -6.26 -20.27 14.83
N TYR A 280 -6.19 -19.42 13.80
CA TYR A 280 -7.17 -18.36 13.54
C TYR A 280 -7.57 -18.38 12.07
N ASP A 281 -8.79 -17.93 11.80
CA ASP A 281 -9.43 -17.99 10.49
C ASP A 281 -9.02 -16.81 9.59
N PRO A 282 -9.19 -16.95 8.26
CA PRO A 282 -8.97 -15.85 7.33
C PRO A 282 -9.87 -14.65 7.60
N GLU A 283 -9.31 -13.45 7.49
CA GLU A 283 -10.06 -12.19 7.48
C GLU A 283 -10.37 -11.78 6.05
N TYR A 284 -11.55 -11.21 5.81
CA TYR A 284 -11.96 -10.69 4.51
C TYR A 284 -12.27 -9.20 4.56
N SER A 285 -12.06 -8.51 3.44
CA SER A 285 -12.40 -7.09 3.31
C SER A 285 -13.14 -6.85 1.99
N ASN A 286 -14.41 -6.46 2.05
CA ASN A 286 -15.18 -5.98 0.90
C ASN A 286 -15.05 -4.47 0.81
N ASN A 287 -14.64 -3.96 -0.35
CA ASN A 287 -14.41 -2.54 -0.55
C ASN A 287 -15.24 -2.06 -1.72
N TYR A 288 -16.05 -1.03 -1.47
CA TYR A 288 -16.90 -0.36 -2.45
C TYR A 288 -16.46 1.09 -2.54
N GLU A 289 -16.32 1.60 -3.76
CA GLU A 289 -15.94 2.99 -3.98
C GLU A 289 -16.67 3.55 -5.19
N ILE A 290 -17.16 4.78 -5.07
CA ILE A 290 -17.61 5.60 -6.19
C ILE A 290 -16.81 6.90 -6.18
N GLY A 291 -16.27 7.30 -7.32
CA GLY A 291 -15.44 8.49 -7.38
C GLY A 291 -15.55 9.24 -8.69
N TYR A 292 -15.33 10.55 -8.61
CA TYR A 292 -15.38 11.48 -9.72
C TYR A 292 -14.09 12.29 -9.76
N LYS A 293 -13.49 12.39 -10.95
CA LYS A 293 -12.29 13.19 -11.20
C LYS A 293 -12.57 14.14 -12.35
N THR A 294 -12.17 15.41 -12.21
CA THR A 294 -12.36 16.41 -13.26
C THR A 294 -11.24 17.44 -13.29
N LEU A 295 -10.87 17.87 -14.50
CA LEU A 295 -10.08 19.07 -14.78
C LEU A 295 -11.01 20.16 -15.35
N LEU A 296 -11.02 21.32 -14.69
CA LEU A 296 -11.83 22.48 -15.03
C LEU A 296 -10.93 23.69 -15.35
N LEU A 297 -11.52 24.75 -15.90
CA LEU A 297 -10.88 26.04 -16.14
C LEU A 297 -9.58 25.92 -16.98
N ASP A 298 -9.66 25.24 -18.12
CA ASP A 298 -8.52 24.93 -18.99
C ASP A 298 -7.39 24.19 -18.24
N LYS A 299 -7.75 23.17 -17.44
CA LYS A 299 -6.85 22.43 -16.55
C LYS A 299 -6.22 23.29 -15.44
N LYS A 300 -6.80 24.42 -15.02
CA LYS A 300 -6.30 25.17 -13.85
C LYS A 300 -6.85 24.69 -12.53
N LEU A 301 -7.90 23.88 -12.55
CA LEU A 301 -8.55 23.35 -11.36
C LEU A 301 -8.74 21.84 -11.51
N SER A 302 -8.11 21.05 -10.66
CA SER A 302 -8.33 19.62 -10.53
C SER A 302 -9.17 19.35 -9.30
N ILE A 303 -10.23 18.55 -9.45
CA ILE A 303 -11.07 18.08 -8.36
C ILE A 303 -11.14 16.56 -8.45
N ALA A 304 -10.85 15.87 -7.35
CA ALA A 304 -11.11 14.45 -7.19
C ALA A 304 -11.94 14.24 -5.93
N ALA A 305 -13.11 13.62 -6.06
CA ALA A 305 -13.98 13.30 -4.94
C ALA A 305 -14.32 11.81 -4.95
N SER A 306 -14.40 11.17 -3.79
CA SER A 306 -14.84 9.77 -3.69
C SER A 306 -15.61 9.50 -2.41
N ALA A 307 -16.59 8.61 -2.51
CA ALA A 307 -17.24 7.98 -1.37
C ALA A 307 -16.85 6.50 -1.33
N PHE A 308 -16.59 5.97 -0.13
CA PHE A 308 -16.18 4.59 0.05
C PHE A 308 -16.92 3.91 1.21
N LEU A 309 -17.02 2.59 1.13
CA LEU A 309 -17.44 1.68 2.19
C LEU A 309 -16.49 0.49 2.19
N ILE A 310 -15.97 0.16 3.37
CA ILE A 310 -15.12 -1.00 3.59
C ILE A 310 -15.76 -1.82 4.70
N GLU A 311 -15.99 -3.10 4.44
CA GLU A 311 -16.54 -4.05 5.40
C GLU A 311 -15.51 -5.15 5.64
N TRP A 312 -15.09 -5.31 6.88
CA TRP A 312 -14.25 -6.41 7.31
C TRP A 312 -15.10 -7.50 7.96
N LYS A 313 -14.82 -8.74 7.59
CA LYS A 313 -15.35 -9.94 8.22
C LYS A 313 -14.23 -10.73 8.87
N ASP A 314 -14.48 -11.20 10.09
CA ASP A 314 -13.54 -12.01 10.88
C ASP A 314 -12.18 -11.32 11.09
N LEU A 315 -12.18 -10.09 11.61
CA LEU A 315 -10.96 -9.32 11.87
C LEU A 315 -10.00 -10.06 12.79
N GLN A 316 -8.76 -10.26 12.35
CA GLN A 316 -7.73 -10.89 13.19
C GLN A 316 -7.01 -9.84 14.05
N PHE A 317 -7.11 -9.98 15.37
CA PHE A 317 -6.50 -9.09 16.36
C PHE A 317 -5.69 -9.87 17.40
N TYR A 318 -4.66 -9.25 18.00
CA TYR A 318 -3.92 -9.87 19.11
C TYR A 318 -4.58 -9.54 20.45
N ASN A 319 -5.01 -10.56 21.17
CA ASN A 319 -5.57 -10.44 22.51
C ASN A 319 -4.66 -11.11 23.54
N LEU A 320 -4.67 -10.57 24.76
CA LEU A 320 -4.04 -11.21 25.92
C LEU A 320 -4.95 -12.33 26.40
N VAL A 321 -4.57 -13.59 26.12
CA VAL A 321 -5.38 -14.78 26.45
C VAL A 321 -4.96 -15.45 27.75
N ALA A 322 -3.75 -15.16 28.24
CA ALA A 322 -3.24 -15.55 29.55
C ALA A 322 -2.13 -14.58 29.99
N PRO A 323 -1.69 -14.59 31.27
CA PRO A 323 -0.60 -13.73 31.73
C PRO A 323 0.61 -13.80 30.79
N TYR A 324 1.00 -12.67 30.21
CA TYR A 324 2.10 -12.53 29.25
C TYR A 324 1.97 -13.35 27.94
N THR A 325 0.80 -13.94 27.66
CA THR A 325 0.54 -14.77 26.48
C THR A 325 -0.47 -14.08 25.58
N TYR A 326 -0.04 -13.75 24.36
CA TYR A 326 -0.90 -13.14 23.35
C TYR A 326 -1.23 -14.15 22.25
N ALA A 327 -2.49 -14.20 21.85
CA ALA A 327 -2.95 -14.98 20.71
C ALA A 327 -3.61 -14.06 19.70
N ARG A 328 -3.42 -14.37 18.42
CA ARG A 328 -4.22 -13.81 17.33
C ARG A 328 -5.53 -14.59 17.26
N GLU A 329 -6.63 -13.85 17.30
CA GLU A 329 -8.01 -14.36 17.28
C GLU A 329 -8.86 -13.53 16.31
N ASN A 330 -9.94 -14.11 15.79
CA ASN A 330 -10.93 -13.38 15.01
C ASN A 330 -11.93 -12.72 15.97
N VAL A 331 -11.95 -11.38 16.01
CA VAL A 331 -12.70 -10.58 17.00
C VAL A 331 -14.03 -10.01 16.46
N GLY A 332 -14.51 -10.57 15.34
CA GLY A 332 -15.76 -10.17 14.69
C GLY A 332 -15.55 -9.15 13.57
N ASP A 333 -16.57 -8.34 13.33
CA ASP A 333 -16.69 -7.54 12.12
C ASP A 333 -16.46 -6.05 12.38
N ALA A 334 -16.06 -5.33 11.33
CA ALA A 334 -16.00 -3.87 11.36
C ALA A 334 -16.34 -3.27 10.01
N GLN A 335 -16.67 -1.98 10.02
CA GLN A 335 -16.89 -1.20 8.81
C GLN A 335 -16.29 0.20 8.91
N SER A 336 -15.85 0.73 7.77
CA SER A 336 -15.41 2.12 7.61
C SER A 336 -16.08 2.70 6.37
N MET A 337 -16.77 3.81 6.53
CA MET A 337 -17.37 4.53 5.41
C MET A 337 -17.00 6.01 5.47
N GLY A 338 -16.85 6.65 4.32
CA GLY A 338 -16.41 8.03 4.30
C GLY A 338 -16.45 8.71 2.95
N LEU A 339 -16.11 9.99 2.99
CA LEU A 339 -15.97 10.89 1.86
C LEU A 339 -14.53 11.42 1.80
N GLU A 340 -14.03 11.60 0.58
CA GLU A 340 -12.74 12.18 0.26
C GLU A 340 -12.93 13.26 -0.81
N LEU A 341 -12.20 14.37 -0.66
CA LEU A 341 -12.12 15.45 -1.63
C LEU A 341 -10.66 15.92 -1.71
N GLU A 342 -10.15 16.03 -2.92
CA GLU A 342 -8.85 16.61 -3.25
C GLU A 342 -9.07 17.71 -4.29
N VAL A 343 -8.46 18.87 -4.05
CA VAL A 343 -8.54 20.04 -4.91
C VAL A 343 -7.13 20.54 -5.16
N SER A 344 -6.78 20.78 -6.42
CA SER A 344 -5.55 21.48 -6.80
C SER A 344 -5.91 22.60 -7.75
N ALA A 345 -5.50 23.83 -7.44
CA ALA A 345 -5.82 25.01 -8.21
C ALA A 345 -4.55 25.79 -8.57
N LEU A 346 -4.52 26.35 -9.78
CA LEU A 346 -3.52 27.28 -10.29
C LEU A 346 -4.19 28.63 -10.62
N PRO A 347 -4.55 29.46 -9.62
CA PRO A 347 -5.34 30.67 -9.85
C PRO A 347 -4.58 31.71 -10.69
N ILE A 348 -3.28 31.86 -10.42
CA ILE A 348 -2.37 32.79 -11.08
C ILE A 348 -0.98 32.16 -11.27
N LYS A 349 -0.16 32.76 -12.14
CA LYS A 349 1.19 32.26 -12.43
C LYS A 349 2.04 32.25 -11.16
N GLY A 350 2.63 31.10 -10.85
CA GLY A 350 3.50 30.93 -9.69
C GLY A 350 2.79 30.67 -8.37
N LEU A 351 1.44 30.57 -8.36
CA LEU A 351 0.66 30.19 -7.17
C LEU A 351 -0.10 28.89 -7.44
N GLN A 352 0.23 27.85 -6.68
CA GLN A 352 -0.53 26.61 -6.62
C GLN A 352 -1.15 26.49 -5.22
N ILE A 353 -2.44 26.17 -5.18
CA ILE A 353 -3.19 25.92 -3.95
C ILE A 353 -3.65 24.46 -4.01
N ASP A 354 -3.16 23.66 -3.07
CA ASP A 354 -3.60 22.28 -2.89
C ASP A 354 -4.38 22.19 -1.59
N GLY A 355 -5.51 21.49 -1.63
CA GLY A 355 -6.34 21.22 -0.48
C GLY A 355 -6.85 19.79 -0.53
N SER A 356 -6.92 19.14 0.62
CA SER A 356 -7.56 17.85 0.75
C SER A 356 -8.45 17.82 1.98
N PHE A 357 -9.54 17.08 1.89
CA PHE A 357 -10.50 16.88 2.95
C PHE A 357 -10.92 15.41 2.96
N GLY A 358 -10.97 14.83 4.14
CA GLY A 358 -11.42 13.46 4.35
C GLY A 358 -12.25 13.39 5.62
N ALA A 359 -13.39 12.71 5.55
CA ALA A 359 -14.23 12.42 6.70
C ALA A 359 -14.65 10.96 6.64
N CYS A 360 -14.42 10.22 7.71
CA CYS A 360 -14.80 8.82 7.80
C CYS A 360 -15.42 8.49 9.16
N LYS A 361 -16.28 7.47 9.16
CA LYS A 361 -16.90 6.89 10.34
C LYS A 361 -16.52 5.42 10.38
N PHE A 362 -15.88 5.02 11.48
CA PHE A 362 -15.53 3.64 11.76
C PHE A 362 -16.48 3.06 12.81
N GLN A 363 -16.87 1.80 12.65
CA GLN A 363 -17.67 1.04 13.60
C GLN A 363 -17.16 -0.41 13.66
N SER A 364 -17.09 -0.98 14.86
CA SER A 364 -16.66 -2.36 15.10
C SER A 364 -17.48 -2.97 16.23
N GLY A 365 -17.78 -4.27 16.16
CA GLY A 365 -18.47 -5.00 17.23
C GLY A 365 -19.48 -6.03 16.72
N SER A 366 -20.04 -6.82 17.65
CA SER A 366 -20.98 -7.92 17.39
C SER A 366 -22.37 -7.51 16.88
N ASP A 367 -22.68 -6.22 16.88
CA ASP A 367 -23.99 -5.66 16.49
C ASP A 367 -24.05 -5.26 15.00
N LEU A 368 -23.15 -5.80 14.15
CA LEU A 368 -23.05 -5.55 12.71
C LEU A 368 -23.57 -6.70 11.85
#